data_AF-A0A950UEU6-F1
#
_entry.id   AF-A0A950UEU6-F1
#
_cell.length_a   1.000
_cell.length_b   1.000
_cell.length_c   1.000
_cell.angle_alpha   90.00
_cell.angle_beta   90.00
_cell.angle_gamma   90.00
#
_symmetry.space_group_name_H-M   'P 1'
#
loop_
_entity.id
_entity.type
_entity.pdbx_description
1 polymer ?
#
loop_
_entity_poly.entity_id
_entity_poly.type
_entity_poly.pdbx_seq_one_letter_code
_entity_poly.pdbx_strand_id
1 'polypeptide(L)' 'AMGCRGVRVEEPAALGPALQEAIASRAPTVIDVLTSLKVSFADITSPLAVEASPRRR' A
#
# COMPACT_ATOMS: atom_id res chain seq x y z
N ALA A 1 18.99 -8.81 10.77
CA ALA A 1 17.88 -9.36 9.96
C ALA A 1 17.20 -10.48 10.75
N MET A 2 15.87 -10.56 10.76
CA MET A 2 15.08 -11.48 11.61
C MET A 2 14.79 -12.86 10.97
N GLY A 3 15.50 -13.23 9.90
CA GLY A 3 15.27 -14.49 9.17
C GLY A 3 14.12 -14.46 8.15
N CYS A 4 13.46 -13.31 7.95
CA CYS A 4 12.45 -13.14 6.89
C CYS A 4 13.09 -12.95 5.52
N ARG A 5 12.38 -13.39 4.47
CA ARG A 5 12.66 -12.98 3.10
C ARG A 5 12.27 -11.52 2.92
N GLY A 6 13.20 -10.67 2.47
CA GLY A 6 12.95 -9.27 2.20
C GLY A 6 12.76 -9.02 0.70
N VAL A 7 11.69 -8.32 0.33
CA VAL A 7 11.41 -7.88 -1.04
C VAL A 7 11.08 -6.39 -1.01
N ARG A 8 11.63 -5.62 -1.95
CA ARG A 8 11.30 -4.20 -2.12
C ARG A 8 10.57 -3.99 -3.45
N VAL A 9 9.46 -3.28 -3.39
CA VAL A 9 8.59 -2.98 -4.53
C VAL A 9 8.56 -1.46 -4.72
N GLU A 10 9.11 -1.01 -5.83
CA GLU A 10 9.15 0.42 -6.19
C GLU A 10 8.10 0.79 -7.24
N GLU A 11 7.69 -0.20 -8.05
CA GLU A 11 6.69 -0.04 -9.09
C GLU A 11 5.37 -0.72 -8.70
N PRO A 12 4.20 -0.04 -8.84
CA PRO A 12 2.91 -0.61 -8.47
C PRO A 12 2.60 -1.95 -9.16
N ALA A 13 3.01 -2.11 -10.42
CA ALA A 13 2.80 -3.33 -11.19
C ALA A 13 3.58 -4.54 -10.63
N ALA A 14 4.66 -4.32 -9.87
CA ALA A 14 5.47 -5.39 -9.29
C ALA A 14 4.89 -5.94 -7.98
N LEU A 15 3.89 -5.27 -7.38
CA LEU A 15 3.29 -5.72 -6.12
C LEU A 15 2.58 -7.07 -6.26
N GLY A 16 1.82 -7.26 -7.35
CA GLY A 16 1.10 -8.51 -7.60
C GLY A 16 2.02 -9.74 -7.66
N PRO A 17 3.05 -9.74 -8.53
CA PRO A 17 4.05 -10.80 -8.59
C PRO A 17 4.77 -11.04 -7.25
N ALA A 18 5.14 -9.98 -6.52
CA ALA A 18 5.80 -10.11 -5.23
C ALA A 18 4.93 -10.83 -4.18
N LEU A 19 3.62 -10.55 -4.16
CA LEU A 19 2.66 -11.23 -3.30
C LEU A 19 2.51 -12.71 -3.68
N GLN A 20 2.40 -13.02 -4.98
CA GLN A 20 2.30 -14.40 -5.46
C GLN A 20 3.51 -15.23 -5.03
N GLU A 21 4.71 -14.68 -5.20
CA GLU A 21 5.95 -15.35 -4.81
C GLU A 21 6.07 -15.51 -3.29
N ALA A 22 5.73 -14.48 -2.52
CA ALA A 22 5.75 -14.54 -1.05
C ALA A 22 4.84 -15.65 -0.52
N ILE A 23 3.62 -15.76 -1.04
CA ILE A 23 2.66 -16.81 -0.66
C ILE A 23 3.18 -18.19 -1.07
N ALA A 24 3.69 -18.33 -2.30
CA ALA A 24 4.22 -19.59 -2.81
C ALA A 24 5.45 -20.08 -2.02
N SER A 25 6.27 -19.16 -1.50
CA SER A 25 7.50 -19.47 -0.77
C SER A 25 7.27 -20.20 0.56
N ARG A 26 6.06 -20.08 1.15
CA ARG A 26 5.74 -20.60 2.49
C ARG A 26 6.76 -20.21 3.58
N ALA A 27 7.42 -19.06 3.40
CA ALA A 27 8.38 -18.50 4.34
C ALA A 27 7.94 -17.11 4.83
N PRO A 28 8.27 -16.71 6.07
CA PRO A 28 8.03 -15.35 6.54
C PRO A 28 8.65 -14.34 5.58
N THR A 29 7.82 -13.47 4.99
CA THR A 29 8.24 -12.52 3.97
C THR A 29 7.81 -11.11 4.36
N VAL A 30 8.74 -10.16 4.28
CA VAL A 30 8.50 -8.72 4.42
C VAL A 30 8.55 -8.10 3.04
N ILE A 31 7.48 -7.43 2.65
CA ILE A 31 7.40 -6.68 1.40
C ILE A 31 7.41 -5.20 1.75
N ASP A 32 8.54 -4.53 1.50
CA ASP A 32 8.70 -3.08 1.58
C ASP A 32 8.13 -2.45 0.32
N VAL A 33 7.05 -1.66 0.45
CA VAL A 33 6.37 -1.02 -0.68
C VAL A 33 6.63 0.47 -0.63
N LEU A 34 7.29 0.99 -1.66
CA LEU A 34 7.49 2.43 -1.80
C LEU A 34 6.15 3.08 -2.19
N THR A 35 5.68 4.01 -1.36
CA THR A 35 4.45 4.77 -1.60
C THR A 35 4.75 6.25 -1.74
N SER A 36 3.84 6.98 -2.39
CA SER A 36 3.94 8.42 -2.50
C SER A 36 3.57 9.10 -1.18
N LEU A 37 4.34 10.10 -0.78
CA LEU A 37 3.98 11.02 0.31
C LEU A 37 3.19 12.24 -0.17
N LYS A 38 3.00 12.38 -1.49
CA LYS A 38 2.34 13.55 -2.10
C LYS A 38 0.81 13.45 -2.15
N VAL A 39 0.30 12.21 -2.17
CA VAL A 39 -1.14 11.94 -2.31
C VAL A 39 -1.57 11.09 -1.12
N SER A 40 -2.47 11.63 -0.33
CA SER A 40 -3.03 10.99 0.85
C SER A 40 -4.41 10.40 0.55
N PHE A 41 -4.93 9.60 1.47
CA PHE A 41 -6.30 9.09 1.40
C PHE A 41 -7.36 10.20 1.36
N ALA A 42 -7.11 11.34 2.03
CA ALA A 42 -8.03 12.48 2.02
C ALA A 42 -8.14 13.11 0.62
N ASP A 43 -7.04 13.13 -0.13
CA ASP A 43 -6.97 13.71 -1.48
C ASP A 43 -7.76 12.87 -2.51
N ILE A 44 -7.89 11.56 -2.28
CA ILE A 44 -8.60 10.64 -3.19
C ILE A 44 -10.07 10.41 -2.82
N THR A 45 -10.49 10.72 -1.59
CA THR A 45 -11.88 10.48 -1.12
C THR A 45 -12.81 11.69 -1.17
N SER A 46 -12.30 12.87 -1.55
CA SER A 46 -13.05 14.11 -1.61
C SER A 46 -13.43 14.45 -3.06
N PRO A 47 -14.62 14.03 -3.52
CA PRO A 47 -15.77 14.96 -3.48
C PRO A 47 -16.87 14.56 -2.49
N LEU A 48 -17.16 13.26 -2.37
CA LEU A 48 -18.26 12.73 -1.54
C LEU A 48 -18.01 12.89 -0.02
N ALA A 49 -16.74 12.79 0.41
CA ALA A 49 -16.38 13.00 1.82
C ALA A 49 -16.51 14.47 2.28
N VAL A 50 -16.39 15.42 1.35
CA VAL A 50 -16.58 16.86 1.62
C VAL A 50 -18.07 17.22 1.67
N GLU A 51 -18.89 16.65 0.78
CA GLU A 51 -20.36 16.83 0.79
C GLU A 51 -21.04 16.23 2.03
N ALA A 52 -20.56 15.10 2.54
CA ALA A 52 -21.15 14.41 3.69
C ALA A 52 -20.77 15.00 5.07
N SER A 53 -19.93 16.04 5.13
CA SER A 53 -19.44 16.60 6.40
C SER A 53 -20.46 17.56 7.05
N PRO A 54 -20.97 17.29 8.27
CA PRO A 54 -22.04 18.06 8.90
C PRO A 54 -21.62 19.44 9.45
N ARG A 55 -20.36 19.86 9.26
CA ARG A 55 -19.79 21.09 9.85
C ARG A 55 -20.01 22.37 9.05
N ARG A 56 -20.85 22.36 8.01
CA ARG A 56 -21.20 23.58 7.26
C ARG A 56 -22.53 24.14 7.74
N ARG A 57 -22.49 24.94 8.81
CA ARG A 57 -23.49 25.97 9.12
C ARG A 57 -22.84 27.33 8.94
#